data_AF-A0A948PQX5-F1
#
_entry.id   AF-A0A948PQX5-F1
#
_cell.length_a   1.000
_cell.length_b   1.000
_cell.length_c   1.000
_cell.angle_alpha   90.00
_cell.angle_beta   90.00
_cell.angle_gamma   90.00
#
_symmetry.space_group_name_H-M   'P 1'
#
loop_
_entity.id
_entity.type
_entity.pdbx_description
1 polymer ?
#
loop_
_entity_poly.entity_id
_entity_poly.type
_entity_poly.pdbx_seq_one_letter_code
_entity_poly.pdbx_strand_id
1 'polypeptide(L)'
;MKGPALGKGVDALFEVTKPESLEIVQEKHGSKLPKFKTFEVKLSILLKANQLDNLNKFERKIMIGRSSQNKKERITKNSIIRCAIDLISKLDIDTKEIADERELFLRINKAISNGKG
;
A
#
# COMPACT_ATOMS: atom_id res chain seq x y z
N MET A 1 27.04 -41.99 -31.77
CA MET A 1 28.22 -42.37 -30.98
C MET A 1 28.42 -41.32 -29.88
N LYS A 2 28.83 -41.74 -28.67
CA LYS A 2 28.97 -40.92 -27.44
C LYS A 2 30.36 -40.22 -27.36
N GLY A 3 30.36 -38.96 -26.90
CA GLY A 3 31.42 -38.32 -26.09
C GLY A 3 32.61 -37.67 -26.83
N PRO A 4 33.34 -36.71 -26.20
CA PRO A 4 33.49 -36.57 -24.76
C PRO A 4 33.03 -35.23 -24.15
N ALA A 5 32.73 -35.29 -22.86
CA ALA A 5 32.52 -34.16 -21.96
C ALA A 5 33.87 -33.63 -21.45
N LEU A 6 34.02 -32.31 -21.37
CA LEU A 6 35.14 -31.67 -20.66
C LEU A 6 34.60 -30.77 -19.54
N GLY A 7 34.74 -31.31 -18.33
CA GLY A 7 35.15 -30.65 -17.09
C GLY A 7 34.53 -29.32 -16.69
N LYS A 8 33.65 -29.38 -15.68
CA LYS A 8 33.50 -28.29 -14.70
C LYS A 8 34.85 -28.10 -14.00
N GLY A 9 35.53 -26.97 -14.18
CA GLY A 9 36.52 -26.53 -13.20
C GLY A 9 37.84 -25.92 -13.65
N VAL A 10 37.96 -25.23 -14.79
CA VAL A 10 39.26 -24.58 -15.13
C VAL A 10 39.21 -23.11 -15.56
N ASP A 11 38.06 -22.53 -15.91
CA ASP A 11 38.02 -21.11 -16.33
C ASP A 11 37.52 -20.16 -15.22
N ALA A 12 37.72 -20.55 -13.95
CA ALA A 12 37.64 -19.66 -12.79
C ALA A 12 38.94 -18.83 -12.60
N LEU A 13 39.84 -18.81 -13.59
CA LEU A 13 41.23 -18.34 -13.45
C LEU A 13 41.64 -17.19 -14.37
N PHE A 14 40.72 -16.62 -15.15
CA PHE A 14 41.00 -15.42 -15.94
C PHE A 14 39.90 -14.37 -15.77
N GLU A 15 40.04 -13.54 -14.73
CA GLU A 15 39.43 -12.20 -14.66
C GLU A 15 40.05 -11.30 -15.74
N VAL A 16 39.41 -11.15 -16.91
CA VAL A 16 39.76 -10.07 -17.85
C VAL A 16 38.50 -9.55 -18.56
N THR A 17 37.97 -8.43 -18.03
CA THR A 17 37.21 -7.34 -18.68
C THR A 17 35.84 -7.60 -19.36
N LYS A 18 34.84 -6.86 -18.87
CA LYS A 18 33.48 -6.65 -19.42
C LYS A 18 33.48 -6.24 -20.90
N PRO A 19 32.36 -6.47 -21.60
CA PRO A 19 31.52 -5.32 -21.92
C PRO A 19 30.07 -5.52 -21.45
N GLU A 20 29.52 -4.41 -20.98
CA GLU A 20 28.18 -4.19 -20.47
C GLU A 20 27.14 -4.53 -21.56
N SER A 21 26.44 -5.65 -21.41
CA SER A 21 25.34 -6.00 -22.32
C SER A 21 24.13 -5.09 -22.04
N LEU A 22 23.90 -4.17 -22.98
CA LEU A 22 22.69 -3.36 -23.11
C LEU A 22 21.47 -4.26 -23.30
N GLU A 23 20.87 -4.75 -22.22
CA GLU A 23 19.58 -5.43 -22.28
C GLU A 23 18.42 -4.44 -22.04
N ILE A 24 17.97 -3.89 -23.17
CA ILE A 24 16.59 -3.51 -23.53
C ILE A 24 15.64 -3.30 -22.35
N VAL A 25 15.40 -2.03 -22.03
CA VAL A 25 14.28 -1.57 -21.20
C VAL A 25 12.98 -2.05 -21.84
N GLN A 26 12.42 -3.16 -21.36
CA GLN A 26 11.03 -3.49 -21.62
C GLN A 26 10.18 -2.46 -20.87
N GLU A 27 9.81 -1.38 -21.56
CA GLU A 27 8.73 -0.50 -21.14
C GLU A 27 7.44 -1.32 -21.10
N LYS A 28 7.18 -1.96 -19.95
CA LYS A 28 5.83 -2.38 -19.64
C LYS A 28 5.00 -1.11 -19.57
N HIS A 29 4.21 -0.85 -20.61
CA HIS A 29 3.07 0.05 -20.60
C HIS A 29 2.04 -0.45 -19.55
N GLY A 30 2.40 -0.35 -18.27
CA GLY A 30 1.44 -0.33 -17.19
C GLY A 30 0.60 0.93 -17.36
N SER A 31 -0.72 0.77 -17.24
CA SER A 31 -1.72 1.84 -17.25
C SER A 31 -1.16 3.19 -16.78
N LYS A 32 -1.30 4.25 -17.60
CA LYS A 32 -0.92 5.66 -17.36
C LYS A 32 -1.64 6.31 -16.15
N LEU A 33 -1.82 5.58 -15.07
CA LEU A 33 -2.23 6.14 -13.79
C LEU A 33 -0.96 6.67 -13.12
N PRO A 34 -0.92 7.93 -12.70
CA PRO A 34 0.26 8.51 -12.09
C PRO A 34 0.69 7.68 -10.88
N LYS A 35 1.99 7.35 -10.81
CA LYS A 35 2.61 6.77 -9.62
C LYS A 35 2.36 7.76 -8.48
N PHE A 36 1.69 7.31 -7.42
CA PHE A 36 1.32 8.14 -6.27
C PHE A 36 2.52 8.90 -5.70
N LYS A 37 2.29 10.10 -5.14
CA LYS A 37 3.25 10.75 -4.24
C LYS A 37 3.59 9.78 -3.11
N THR A 38 4.81 9.24 -3.13
CA THR A 38 5.34 8.47 -2.01
C THR A 38 5.72 9.46 -0.92
N PHE A 39 5.04 9.37 0.22
CA PHE A 39 5.32 10.21 1.38
C PHE A 39 6.59 9.71 2.08
N GLU A 40 7.42 10.63 2.56
CA GLU A 40 8.65 10.30 3.29
C GLU A 40 8.35 9.67 4.66
N VAL A 41 7.24 10.04 5.29
CA VAL A 41 6.84 9.51 6.60
C VAL A 41 6.15 8.16 6.45
N LYS A 42 6.81 7.10 6.95
CA LYS A 42 6.24 5.75 7.02
C LYS A 42 5.64 5.49 8.39
N LEU A 43 4.35 5.15 8.40
CA LEU A 43 3.63 4.71 9.59
C LEU A 43 3.50 3.18 9.54
N SER A 44 4.04 2.48 10.53
CA SER A 44 3.87 1.02 10.69
C SER A 44 2.90 0.76 11.84
N ILE A 45 1.67 0.34 11.52
CA ILE A 45 0.67 -0.06 12.51
C ILE A 45 0.39 -1.54 12.34
N LEU A 46 0.39 -2.28 13.46
CA LEU A 46 -0.06 -3.66 13.50
C LEU A 46 -1.59 -3.68 13.53
N LEU A 47 -2.20 -4.25 12.49
CA LEU A 47 -3.64 -4.45 12.42
C LEU A 47 -3.99 -5.90 12.74
N LYS A 48 -5.11 -6.08 13.45
CA LYS A 48 -5.72 -7.41 13.64
C LYS A 48 -6.11 -7.96 12.26
N ALA A 49 -6.05 -9.28 12.06
CA ALA A 49 -6.39 -9.91 10.78
C ALA A 49 -7.79 -9.49 10.27
N ASN A 50 -8.77 -9.42 11.17
CA ASN A 50 -10.13 -8.99 10.85
C ASN A 50 -10.20 -7.53 10.40
N GLN A 51 -9.40 -6.63 10.98
CA GLN A 51 -9.34 -5.22 10.57
C GLN A 51 -8.77 -5.09 9.14
N LEU A 52 -7.71 -5.85 8.84
CA LEU A 52 -7.12 -5.87 7.50
C LEU A 52 -8.10 -6.43 6.46
N ASP A 53 -8.84 -7.49 6.82
CA ASP A 53 -9.81 -8.11 5.92
C ASP A 53 -11.01 -7.19 5.65
N ASN A 54 -11.48 -6.47 6.66
CA ASN A 54 -12.49 -5.42 6.51
C ASN A 54 -12.00 -4.29 5.60
N LEU A 55 -10.76 -3.84 5.78
CA LEU A 55 -10.17 -2.78 4.96
C LEU A 55 -10.00 -3.23 3.49
N ASN A 56 -9.62 -4.48 3.26
CA ASN A 56 -9.54 -5.08 1.93
C ASN A 56 -10.91 -5.13 1.24
N LYS A 57 -11.95 -5.60 1.96
CA LYS A 57 -13.32 -5.65 1.45
C LYS A 57 -13.84 -4.24 1.13
N PHE A 58 -13.55 -3.27 1.98
CA PHE A 58 -13.96 -1.87 1.78
C PHE A 58 -13.27 -1.23 0.58
N GLU A 59 -11.94 -1.39 0.42
CA GLU A 59 -11.19 -0.95 -0.77
C GLU A 59 -11.81 -1.53 -2.04
N ARG A 60 -12.05 -2.85 -2.07
CA ARG A 60 -12.65 -3.53 -3.23
C ARG A 60 -14.04 -2.98 -3.55
N LYS A 61 -14.89 -2.81 -2.53
CA LYS A 61 -16.24 -2.26 -2.70
C LYS A 61 -16.22 -0.86 -3.30
N ILE A 62 -15.33 0.02 -2.81
CA ILE A 62 -15.14 1.36 -3.37
C ILE A 62 -14.68 1.27 -4.82
N MET A 63 -13.66 0.46 -5.11
CA MET A 63 -13.08 0.37 -6.46
C MET A 63 -14.07 -0.18 -7.49
N ILE A 64 -14.94 -1.12 -7.11
CA ILE A 64 -16.01 -1.68 -7.95
C ILE A 64 -17.15 -0.67 -8.14
N GLY A 65 -17.52 0.05 -7.08
CA GLY A 65 -18.67 0.98 -7.10
C GLY A 65 -18.45 2.29 -7.86
N ARG A 66 -17.25 2.54 -8.38
CA ARG A 66 -16.92 3.79 -9.08
C ARG A 66 -17.23 3.72 -10.57
N SER A 67 -17.99 4.69 -11.05
CA SER A 67 -18.19 4.94 -12.49
C SER A 67 -16.88 5.35 -13.17
N SER A 68 -16.79 5.19 -14.50
CA SER A 68 -15.62 5.58 -15.30
C SER A 68 -15.25 7.05 -15.11
N GLN A 69 -16.25 7.94 -15.04
CA GLN A 69 -16.06 9.38 -14.83
C GLN A 69 -15.44 9.71 -13.45
N ASN A 70 -15.68 8.88 -12.44
CA ASN A 70 -15.18 9.08 -11.08
C ASN A 70 -13.82 8.38 -10.83
N LYS A 71 -13.20 7.77 -11.84
CA LYS A 71 -11.90 7.08 -11.74
C LYS A 71 -10.69 8.01 -11.93
N LYS A 72 -10.60 9.09 -11.14
CA LYS A 72 -9.47 10.04 -11.17
C LYS A 72 -8.15 9.43 -10.69
N GLU A 73 -8.20 8.78 -9.53
CA GLU A 73 -7.05 8.06 -8.94
C GLU A 73 -7.49 6.73 -8.32
N ARG A 74 -6.57 5.78 -8.15
CA ARG A 74 -6.88 4.53 -7.43
C ARG A 74 -6.98 4.83 -5.93
N ILE A 75 -8.07 4.40 -5.29
CA ILE A 75 -8.21 4.47 -3.84
C ILE A 75 -7.54 3.23 -3.25
N THR A 76 -6.53 3.44 -2.41
CA THR A 76 -5.79 2.38 -1.71
C THR A 76 -6.16 2.35 -0.22
N LYS A 77 -5.77 1.29 0.49
CA LYS A 77 -5.88 1.20 1.96
C LYS A 77 -5.30 2.43 2.66
N ASN A 78 -4.12 2.88 2.21
CA ASN A 78 -3.46 4.07 2.75
C ASN A 78 -4.28 5.35 2.49
N SER A 79 -5.00 5.42 1.38
CA SER A 79 -5.88 6.56 1.10
C SER A 79 -7.07 6.56 2.04
N ILE A 80 -7.67 5.39 2.30
CA ILE A 80 -8.76 5.24 3.27
C ILE A 80 -8.30 5.64 4.68
N ILE A 81 -7.14 5.14 5.13
CA ILE A 81 -6.58 5.46 6.45
C ILE A 81 -6.30 6.96 6.58
N ARG A 82 -5.71 7.59 5.56
CA ARG A 82 -5.47 9.05 5.56
C ARG A 82 -6.77 9.84 5.67
N CYS A 83 -7.78 9.52 4.85
CA CYS A 83 -9.08 10.18 4.93
C CYS A 83 -9.74 9.98 6.31
N ALA A 84 -9.57 8.81 6.94
CA ALA A 84 -10.09 8.56 8.28
C ALA A 84 -9.38 9.41 9.34
N ILE A 85 -8.05 9.56 9.26
CA ILE A 85 -7.27 10.45 10.15
C ILE A 85 -7.70 11.91 9.97
N ASP A 86 -7.85 12.37 8.73
CA ASP A 86 -8.32 13.73 8.41
C ASP A 86 -9.75 13.99 8.88
N LEU A 87 -10.58 12.95 8.97
CA LEU A 87 -11.92 13.05 9.55
C LEU A 87 -11.85 13.12 11.06
N ILE A 88 -11.08 12.23 11.70
CA ILE A 88 -10.93 12.18 13.16
C ILE A 88 -10.34 13.49 13.70
N SER A 89 -9.40 14.11 13.00
CA SER A 89 -8.80 15.39 13.42
C SER A 89 -9.77 16.57 13.43
N LYS A 90 -10.91 16.45 12.75
CA LYS A 90 -11.98 17.45 12.71
C LYS A 90 -13.08 17.20 13.74
N LEU A 91 -13.07 16.04 14.40
CA LEU A 91 -14.07 15.71 15.40
C LEU A 91 -13.68 16.35 16.74
N ASP A 92 -14.67 16.92 17.42
CA ASP A 92 -14.51 17.39 18.80
C ASP A 92 -14.59 16.18 19.74
N ILE A 93 -13.43 15.55 19.97
CA ILE A 93 -13.29 14.38 20.83
C ILE A 93 -12.53 14.80 22.07
N ASP A 94 -13.10 14.54 23.24
CA ASP A 94 -12.35 14.64 24.50
C ASP A 94 -11.25 13.57 24.54
N THR A 95 -10.00 14.01 24.51
CA THR A 95 -8.80 13.17 24.51
C THR A 95 -8.24 12.91 25.91
N LYS A 96 -8.87 13.46 26.96
CA LYS A 96 -8.40 13.29 28.34
C LYS A 96 -8.74 11.90 28.87
N GLU A 97 -7.74 11.28 29.51
CA GLU A 97 -7.89 10.06 30.32
C GLU A 97 -8.62 8.92 29.58
N ILE A 98 -8.23 8.64 28.34
CA ILE A 98 -8.75 7.49 27.60
C ILE A 98 -8.07 6.22 28.11
N ALA A 99 -8.84 5.32 28.71
CA ALA A 99 -8.32 4.11 29.35
C ALA A 99 -7.88 3.04 28.34
N ASP A 100 -8.64 2.83 27.25
CA ASP A 100 -8.38 1.76 26.29
C ASP A 100 -8.91 2.03 24.85
N GLU A 101 -8.66 1.07 23.95
CA GLU A 101 -9.11 1.10 22.54
C GLU A 101 -10.65 1.16 22.43
N ARG A 102 -11.37 0.52 23.37
CA ARG A 102 -12.83 0.45 23.37
C ARG A 102 -13.45 1.79 23.73
N GLU A 103 -12.92 2.46 24.74
CA GLU A 103 -13.33 3.79 25.14
C GLU A 103 -13.05 4.81 24.02
N LEU A 104 -11.86 4.76 23.42
CA LEU A 104 -11.54 5.60 22.26
C LEU A 104 -12.57 5.42 21.14
N PHE A 105 -12.91 4.16 20.82
CA PHE A 105 -13.92 3.86 19.82
C PHE A 105 -15.30 4.45 20.17
N LEU A 106 -15.74 4.32 21.43
CA LEU A 106 -17.03 4.87 21.88
C LEU A 106 -17.06 6.39 21.76
N ARG A 107 -15.99 7.09 22.16
CA ARG A 107 -15.89 8.56 22.06
C ARG A 107 -15.89 9.03 20.61
N ILE A 108 -15.12 8.38 19.73
CA ILE A 108 -15.14 8.66 18.28
C ILE A 108 -16.54 8.45 17.71
N ASN A 109 -17.19 7.33 18.04
CA ASN A 109 -18.52 7.01 17.52
C ASN A 109 -19.59 8.01 17.99
N LYS A 110 -19.49 8.47 19.25
CA LYS A 110 -20.34 9.53 19.81
C LYS A 110 -20.15 10.84 19.05
N ALA A 111 -18.91 11.26 18.80
CA ALA A 111 -18.60 12.48 18.05
C ALA A 111 -19.17 12.43 16.62
N ILE A 112 -19.06 11.29 15.93
CA ILE A 112 -19.63 11.11 14.58
C ILE A 112 -21.17 11.16 14.61
N SER A 113 -21.80 10.62 15.65
CA SER A 113 -23.27 10.59 15.76
C SER A 113 -23.86 11.96 16.08
N ASN A 114 -23.20 12.74 16.93
CA ASN A 114 -23.63 14.09 17.30
C ASN A 114 -23.47 15.11 16.15
N GLY A 115 -22.57 14.87 15.19
CA GLY A 115 -22.39 15.70 14.01
C GLY A 115 -23.42 15.47 12.89
N LYS A 116 -24.43 14.61 13.10
CA LYS A 116 -25.55 14.39 12.15
C LYS A 116 -26.77 15.28 12.48
N GLY A 117 -26.51 16.56 12.76
CA GLY A 117 -27.51 17.61 12.92
C GLY A 117 -27.70 18.41 11.63
#